data_AF-A0A161QX39-F1
#
_entry.id   AF-A0A161QX39-F1
#
_cell.length_a   1.000
_cell.length_b   1.000
_cell.length_c   1.000
_cell.angle_alpha   90.00
_cell.angle_beta   90.00
_cell.angle_gamma   90.00
#
_symmetry.space_group_name_H-M   'P 1'
#
loop_
_entity.id
_entity.type
_entity.pdbx_description
1 polymer ?
#
loop_
_entity_poly.entity_id
_entity_poly.type
_entity_poly.pdbx_seq_one_letter_code
_entity_poly.pdbx_strand_id
1 'polypeptide(L)'
;MSDDQSLIKARYCRSILKVAAISTEQEARILLNGLATEQVTTNTSPAMAEAERVALTAIRDLAGYQHSRSVPQSSSEWMRAARAIQLWLNVHDQ
;
A
#
# COMPACT_ATOMS: atom_id res chain seq x y z
N MET A 1 -6.90 -17.63 11.06
CA MET A 1 -6.11 -17.58 9.82
C MET A 1 -5.67 -16.14 9.64
N SER A 2 -4.38 -15.88 9.82
CA SER A 2 -3.71 -14.56 9.76
C SER A 2 -3.57 -14.04 8.31
N ASP A 3 -3.49 -14.95 7.34
CA ASP A 3 -3.43 -14.60 5.91
C ASP A 3 -4.68 -13.84 5.46
N ASP A 4 -5.87 -14.22 5.94
CA ASP A 4 -7.11 -13.49 5.67
C ASP A 4 -7.06 -12.06 6.21
N GLN A 5 -6.45 -11.86 7.39
CA GLN A 5 -6.27 -10.52 7.97
C GLN A 5 -5.31 -9.69 7.13
N SER A 6 -4.22 -10.29 6.66
CA SER A 6 -3.27 -9.66 5.74
C SER A 6 -3.97 -9.27 4.43
N LEU A 7 -4.80 -10.14 3.84
CA LEU A 7 -5.59 -9.82 2.64
C LEU A 7 -6.64 -8.72 2.86
N ILE A 8 -7.30 -8.68 4.02
CA ILE A 8 -8.21 -7.59 4.38
C ILE A 8 -7.43 -6.26 4.37
N LYS A 9 -6.22 -6.25 4.96
CA LYS A 9 -5.34 -5.08 4.96
C LYS A 9 -4.91 -4.70 3.54
N ALA A 10 -4.57 -5.66 2.69
CA ALA A 10 -4.26 -5.41 1.28
C ALA A 10 -5.41 -4.71 0.55
N ARG A 11 -6.66 -5.16 0.78
CA ARG A 11 -7.86 -4.54 0.21
C ARG A 11 -8.08 -3.12 0.73
N TYR A 12 -7.87 -2.91 2.03
CA TYR A 12 -7.92 -1.60 2.66
C TYR A 12 -6.90 -0.64 2.03
N CYS A 13 -5.62 -1.04 1.96
CA CYS A 13 -4.56 -0.26 1.31
C CYS A 13 -4.91 0.08 -0.14
N ARG A 14 -5.45 -0.87 -0.91
CA ARG A 14 -5.89 -0.62 -2.29
C ARG A 14 -7.00 0.41 -2.36
N SER A 15 -8.01 0.31 -1.50
CA SER A 15 -9.14 1.25 -1.48
C SER A 15 -8.68 2.66 -1.13
N ILE A 16 -7.84 2.82 -0.10
CA ILE A 16 -7.30 4.12 0.29
C ILE A 16 -6.41 4.70 -0.81
N LEU A 17 -5.56 3.89 -1.46
CA LEU A 17 -4.72 4.36 -2.57
C LEU A 17 -5.57 4.85 -3.76
N LYS A 18 -6.71 4.19 -4.04
CA LYS A 18 -7.65 4.65 -5.08
C LYS A 18 -8.34 5.96 -4.70
N VAL A 19 -8.72 6.14 -3.44
CA VAL A 19 -9.31 7.39 -2.97
C VAL A 19 -8.27 8.51 -3.04
N ALA A 20 -7.07 8.28 -2.52
CA ALA A 20 -5.97 9.25 -2.54
C ALA A 20 -5.63 9.72 -3.97
N ALA A 21 -5.83 8.88 -4.98
CA ALA A 21 -5.62 9.24 -6.37
C ALA A 21 -6.54 10.42 -6.78
N ILE A 22 -7.84 10.31 -6.50
CA ILE A 22 -8.84 11.30 -6.95
C ILE A 22 -9.05 12.47 -5.97
N SER A 23 -8.39 12.42 -4.81
CA SER A 23 -8.45 13.44 -3.77
C SER A 23 -7.58 14.66 -4.09
N THR A 24 -7.80 15.75 -3.34
CA THR A 24 -6.87 16.90 -3.35
C THR A 24 -5.49 16.49 -2.82
N GLU A 25 -4.44 17.26 -3.13
CA GLU A 25 -3.08 16.95 -2.66
C GLU A 25 -2.96 16.84 -1.13
N GLN A 26 -3.69 17.69 -0.41
CA GLN A 26 -3.75 17.71 1.05
C GLN A 26 -4.38 16.40 1.59
N GLU A 27 -5.53 16.01 1.05
CA GLU A 27 -6.23 14.79 1.44
C GLU A 27 -5.43 13.53 1.08
N ALA A 28 -4.87 13.48 -0.13
CA ALA A 28 -4.01 12.39 -0.58
C ALA A 28 -2.83 12.21 0.38
N ARG A 29 -2.21 13.31 0.83
CA ARG A 29 -1.12 13.27 1.81
C ARG A 29 -1.57 12.70 3.16
N ILE A 30 -2.74 13.11 3.67
CA ILE A 30 -3.29 12.58 4.92
C ILE A 30 -3.52 11.07 4.80
N LEU A 31 -4.14 10.63 3.71
CA LEU A 31 -4.44 9.21 3.45
C LEU A 31 -3.17 8.37 3.34
N LEU A 32 -2.17 8.82 2.58
CA LEU A 32 -0.91 8.08 2.41
C LEU A 32 -0.07 8.06 3.70
N ASN A 33 -0.06 9.14 4.48
CA ASN A 33 0.58 9.13 5.80
C ASN A 33 -0.10 8.13 6.74
N GLY A 34 -1.44 8.02 6.70
CA GLY A 34 -2.17 6.98 7.43
C GLY A 34 -1.70 5.58 7.03
N LEU A 35 -1.68 5.28 5.73
CA LEU A 35 -1.21 3.97 5.24
C LEU A 35 0.26 3.69 5.59
N ALA A 36 1.13 4.69 5.64
CA ALA A 36 2.54 4.51 5.96
C ALA A 36 2.77 4.00 7.40
N THR A 37 1.81 4.22 8.30
CA THR A 37 1.86 3.74 9.70
C THR A 37 1.39 2.30 9.90
N GLU A 38 0.82 1.68 8.86
CA GLU A 38 0.38 0.30 8.91
C GLU A 38 1.55 -0.64 9.26
N GLN A 39 1.29 -1.57 10.18
CA GLN A 39 2.27 -2.57 10.61
C GLN A 39 2.07 -3.89 9.86
N VAL A 40 3.09 -4.74 9.83
CA VAL A 40 2.98 -6.08 9.25
C VAL A 40 2.05 -6.97 10.07
N THR A 41 1.34 -7.89 9.42
CA THR A 41 0.52 -8.88 10.10
C THR A 41 1.40 -9.99 10.65
N THR A 42 1.21 -10.36 11.91
CA THR A 42 1.97 -11.47 12.52
C THR A 42 1.38 -12.83 12.16
N ASN A 43 2.21 -13.87 12.19
CA ASN A 43 1.83 -15.27 11.99
C ASN A 43 1.26 -15.60 10.60
N THR A 44 1.49 -14.79 9.57
CA THR A 44 1.11 -15.10 8.17
C THR A 44 2.03 -16.14 7.54
N SER A 45 1.60 -16.75 6.44
CA SER A 45 2.46 -17.59 5.62
C SER A 45 3.66 -16.79 5.07
N PRO A 46 4.80 -17.43 4.77
CA PRO A 46 5.99 -16.73 4.29
C PRO A 46 5.77 -15.90 3.02
N ALA A 47 5.00 -16.43 2.05
CA ALA A 47 4.68 -15.71 0.82
C ALA A 47 3.82 -14.47 1.07
N MET A 48 2.83 -14.59 1.97
CA MET A 48 1.98 -13.48 2.39
C MET A 48 2.77 -12.41 3.16
N ALA A 49 3.63 -12.83 4.08
CA ALA A 49 4.49 -11.94 4.86
C ALA A 49 5.40 -11.10 3.95
N GLU A 50 6.02 -11.73 2.95
CA GLU A 50 6.91 -11.02 2.03
C GLU A 50 6.13 -10.05 1.13
N ALA A 51 5.00 -10.47 0.58
CA ALA A 51 4.18 -9.60 -0.26
C ALA A 51 3.63 -8.39 0.52
N GLU A 52 3.17 -8.60 1.76
CA GLU A 52 2.76 -7.52 2.67
C GLU A 52 3.92 -6.56 2.95
N ARG A 53 5.09 -7.08 3.29
CA ARG A 53 6.28 -6.27 3.59
C ARG A 53 6.69 -5.41 2.40
N VAL A 54 6.72 -5.98 1.20
CA VAL A 54 7.05 -5.25 -0.04
C VAL A 54 6.01 -4.16 -0.31
N ALA A 55 4.72 -4.45 -0.19
CA ALA A 55 3.66 -3.48 -0.40
C ALA A 55 3.71 -2.32 0.61
N LEU A 56 3.84 -2.61 1.91
CA LEU A 56 3.94 -1.58 2.94
C LEU A 56 5.20 -0.72 2.79
N THR A 57 6.31 -1.30 2.34
CA THR A 57 7.53 -0.52 2.05
C THR A 57 7.30 0.45 0.88
N ALA A 58 6.70 -0.01 -0.22
CA ALA A 58 6.39 0.83 -1.37
C ALA A 58 5.42 1.98 -1.03
N ILE A 59 4.46 1.74 -0.13
CA ILE A 59 3.55 2.78 0.39
C ILE A 59 4.32 3.82 1.20
N ARG A 60 5.24 3.40 2.07
CA ARG A 60 6.07 4.33 2.87
C ARG A 60 6.97 5.18 2.00
N ASP A 61 7.57 4.58 0.97
CA ASP A 61 8.39 5.31 0.00
C ASP A 61 7.54 6.37 -0.74
N LEU A 62 6.34 6.01 -1.18
CA LEU A 62 5.40 6.93 -1.81
C LEU A 62 5.01 8.09 -0.89
N ALA A 63 4.66 7.80 0.37
CA ALA A 63 4.31 8.82 1.36
C ALA A 63 5.50 9.76 1.66
N GLY A 64 6.70 9.20 1.79
CA GLY A 64 7.94 9.98 1.97
C GLY A 64 8.25 10.89 0.78
N TYR A 65 8.02 10.39 -0.45
CA TYR A 65 8.19 11.19 -1.67
C TYR A 65 7.18 12.34 -1.73
N GLN A 66 5.93 12.10 -1.34
CA GLN A 66 4.88 13.14 -1.29
C GLN A 66 5.06 14.16 -0.17
N HIS A 67 5.79 13.82 0.89
CA HIS A 67 6.12 14.78 1.93
C HIS A 67 6.92 15.96 1.37
N SER A 68 7.76 15.72 0.36
CA SER A 68 8.65 16.72 -0.22
C SER A 68 8.07 17.42 -1.45
N ARG A 69 7.06 16.85 -2.14
CA ARG A 69 6.54 17.31 -3.43
C ARG A 69 5.08 16.87 -3.67
N SER A 70 4.37 17.54 -4.59
CA SER A 70 3.17 16.97 -5.22
C SER A 70 3.58 15.75 -6.05
N VAL A 71 2.91 14.61 -5.87
CA VAL A 71 3.22 13.36 -6.59
C VAL A 71 2.08 13.06 -7.56
N PRO A 72 2.31 13.21 -8.88
CA PRO A 72 1.32 12.81 -9.88
C PRO A 72 1.04 11.32 -9.75
N GLN A 73 -0.19 10.88 -10.00
CA GLN A 73 -0.54 9.45 -10.01
C GLN A 73 0.26 8.65 -11.07
N SER A 74 0.76 9.32 -12.11
CA SER A 74 1.63 8.74 -13.12
C SER A 74 3.07 8.55 -12.65
N SER A 75 3.41 8.93 -11.41
CA SER A 75 4.76 8.76 -10.88
C SER A 75 5.10 7.28 -10.72
N SER A 76 6.41 7.00 -10.78
CA SER A 76 6.92 5.64 -10.66
C SER A 76 6.63 5.04 -9.28
N GLU A 77 6.61 5.89 -8.24
CA GLU A 77 6.35 5.55 -6.85
C GLU A 77 4.89 5.11 -6.68
N TRP A 78 3.96 5.84 -7.29
CA TRP A 78 2.53 5.50 -7.24
C TRP A 78 2.26 4.16 -7.92
N MET A 79 2.79 3.97 -9.13
CA MET A 79 2.68 2.71 -9.87
C MET A 79 3.33 1.54 -9.12
N ARG A 80 4.48 1.78 -8.46
CA ARG A 80 5.17 0.76 -7.66
C ARG A 80 4.31 0.32 -6.47
N ALA A 81 3.74 1.26 -5.72
CA ALA A 81 2.87 0.95 -4.59
C ALA A 81 1.61 0.19 -5.04
N ALA A 82 0.95 0.66 -6.10
CA ALA A 82 -0.24 0.00 -6.66
C ALA A 82 0.06 -1.44 -7.12
N ARG A 83 1.20 -1.66 -7.80
CA ARG A 83 1.61 -2.98 -8.26
C ARG A 83 1.94 -3.92 -7.11
N ALA A 84 2.64 -3.43 -6.09
CA ALA A 84 3.00 -4.24 -4.92
C ALA A 84 1.74 -4.69 -4.15
N ILE A 85 0.76 -3.80 -3.97
CA ILE A 85 -0.55 -4.17 -3.37
C ILE A 85 -1.28 -5.19 -4.24
N GLN A 86 -1.25 -5.04 -5.56
CA GLN A 86 -1.89 -6.00 -6.47
C GLN A 86 -1.25 -7.39 -6.41
N LEU A 87 0.08 -7.46 -6.29
CA LEU A 87 0.79 -8.73 -6.09
C LEU A 87 0.43 -9.36 -4.74
N TRP A 88 0.35 -8.56 -3.68
CA TRP A 88 -0.09 -9.02 -2.36
C TRP A 88 -1.51 -9.60 -2.36
N LEU A 89 -2.45 -8.97 -3.08
CA LEU A 89 -3.81 -9.49 -3.23
C LEU A 89 -3.89 -10.82 -3.99
N ASN A 90 -2.90 -11.13 -4.82
CA ASN A 90 -2.89 -12.29 -5.71
C ASN A 90 -1.94 -13.40 -5.23
N VAL A 91 -1.45 -13.36 -3.98
CA VAL A 91 -0.50 -14.36 -3.45
C VAL A 91 -1.04 -15.80 -3.54
N HIS A 92 -2.36 -15.98 -3.49
CA HIS A 92 -2.99 -17.30 -3.61
C HIS A 92 -3.37 -17.69 -5.05
N ASP A 93 -3.26 -16.76 -5.99
CA ASP A 93 -3.50 -17.00 -7.41
C ASP A 93 -2.19 -17.39 -8.15
N GLN A 94 -1.08 -17.54 -7.43
CA GLN A 94 0.25 -17.89 -7.94
C GLN A 94 0.68 -19.31 -7.56
#